data_AF-A0A1G9IXH0-F1
#
_entry.id   AF-A0A1G9IXH0-F1
#
_cell.length_a   1.000
_cell.length_b   1.000
_cell.length_c   1.000
_cell.angle_alpha   90.00
_cell.angle_beta   90.00
_cell.angle_gamma   90.00
#
_symmetry.space_group_name_H-M   'P 1'
#
loop_
_entity.id
_entity.type
_entity.pdbx_description
1 polymer ?
#
loop_
_entity_poly.entity_id
_entity_poly.type
_entity_poly.pdbx_seq_one_letter_code
_entity_poly.pdbx_strand_id
1 'polypeptide(L)'
;MNLRLPRAATAALGACLLLGAAQQVLADDAYDLQREVMAGGCANCHGTDGARTGNVPPLAGRDADYLEERLLAFKRDEVADTTIMNRIAKGFSDDELTSLAEHFANVEQE
;
A
#
# COMPACT_ATOMS: atom_id res chain seq x y z
N MET A 1 53.00 17.49 -4.10
CA MET A 1 52.06 17.17 -5.20
C MET A 1 50.68 17.62 -4.77
N ASN A 2 50.22 18.79 -5.23
CA ASN A 2 48.90 19.34 -4.88
C ASN A 2 47.92 19.07 -6.02
N LEU A 3 47.01 18.11 -5.81
CA LEU A 3 45.96 17.79 -6.77
C LEU A 3 44.87 18.86 -6.67
N ARG A 4 44.83 19.78 -7.64
CA ARG A 4 43.73 20.75 -7.78
C ARG A 4 42.58 20.04 -8.49
N LEU A 5 41.49 19.74 -7.77
CA LEU A 5 40.27 19.25 -8.40
C LEU A 5 39.66 20.35 -9.30
N PRO A 6 39.18 20.01 -10.51
CA PRO A 6 38.52 20.96 -11.39
C PRO A 6 37.14 21.35 -10.83
N ARG A 7 36.83 22.66 -10.87
CA ARG A 7 35.52 23.25 -10.50
C ARG A 7 34.31 22.66 -11.25
N ALA A 8 34.53 21.86 -12.29
CA ALA A 8 33.47 21.18 -13.03
C ALA A 8 32.83 20.02 -12.23
N ALA A 9 33.52 19.47 -11.22
CA ALA A 9 33.00 18.36 -10.43
C ALA A 9 31.78 18.73 -9.56
N THR A 10 31.62 20.02 -9.20
CA THR A 10 30.49 20.48 -8.37
C THR A 10 29.18 20.66 -9.15
N ALA A 11 29.22 20.84 -10.47
CA ALA A 11 28.01 21.05 -11.27
C ALA A 11 27.27 19.75 -11.62
N ALA A 12 28.00 18.64 -11.81
CA ALA A 12 27.42 17.35 -12.18
C ALA A 12 26.59 16.71 -11.05
N LEU A 13 26.99 16.92 -9.79
CA LEU A 13 26.26 16.39 -8.62
C LEU A 13 24.88 17.05 -8.42
N GLY A 14 24.73 18.33 -8.74
CA GLY A 14 23.45 19.05 -8.60
C GLY A 14 22.39 18.63 -9.62
N ALA A 15 22.79 18.24 -10.83
CA ALA A 15 21.86 17.82 -11.88
C ALA A 15 21.28 16.41 -11.64
N CYS A 16 22.04 15.48 -11.04
CA CYS A 16 21.54 14.14 -10.69
C CYS A 16 20.52 14.17 -9.54
N LEU A 17 20.68 15.06 -8.56
CA LEU A 17 19.75 15.19 -7.43
C LEU A 17 18.36 15.71 -7.87
N LEU A 18 18.32 16.66 -8.81
CA LEU A 18 17.05 17.20 -9.32
C LEU A 18 16.28 16.20 -10.20
N LEU A 19 16.99 15.33 -10.93
CA LEU A 19 16.35 14.24 -11.70
C LEU A 19 15.76 13.16 -10.79
N GLY A 20 16.43 12.83 -9.68
CA GLY A 20 15.97 11.80 -8.73
C GLY A 20 14.62 12.13 -8.10
N ALA A 21 14.41 13.38 -7.68
CA ALA A 21 13.15 13.79 -7.04
C ALA A 21 11.92 13.64 -7.96
N ALA A 22 12.07 13.94 -9.25
CA ALA A 22 10.98 13.78 -10.22
C ALA A 22 10.61 12.31 -10.48
N GLN A 23 11.59 11.39 -10.41
CA GLN A 23 11.36 9.96 -10.58
C GLN A 23 10.61 9.34 -9.38
N GLN A 24 10.85 9.86 -8.17
CA GLN A 24 10.19 9.39 -6.95
C GLN A 24 8.70 9.75 -6.95
N VAL A 25 8.36 11.00 -7.28
CA VAL A 25 6.94 11.45 -7.33
C VAL A 25 6.11 10.60 -8.29
N LEU A 26 6.65 10.27 -9.47
CA LEU A 26 5.93 9.43 -10.44
C LEU A 26 5.74 7.98 -9.95
N ALA A 27 6.66 7.47 -9.12
CA ALA A 27 6.53 6.14 -8.55
C ALA A 27 5.48 6.11 -7.44
N ASP A 28 5.42 7.16 -6.61
CA ASP A 28 4.40 7.32 -5.57
C ASP A 28 2.99 7.43 -6.19
N ASP A 29 2.81 8.24 -7.24
CA ASP A 29 1.53 8.36 -7.96
C ASP A 29 1.07 7.01 -8.54
N ALA A 30 2.00 6.25 -9.15
CA ALA A 30 1.68 4.94 -9.71
C ALA A 30 1.31 3.93 -8.62
N TYR A 31 1.96 4.01 -7.45
CA TYR A 31 1.66 3.17 -6.30
C TYR A 31 0.30 3.49 -5.69
N ASP A 32 -0.07 4.77 -5.59
CA ASP A 32 -1.37 5.21 -5.11
C ASP A 32 -2.50 4.72 -6.01
N LEU A 33 -2.35 4.86 -7.33
CA LEU A 33 -3.32 4.34 -8.30
C LEU A 33 -3.45 2.81 -8.24
N GLN A 34 -2.33 2.09 -8.04
CA GLN A 34 -2.38 0.64 -7.87
C GLN A 34 -3.15 0.26 -6.60
N ARG A 35 -2.92 0.97 -5.48
CA ARG A 35 -3.65 0.77 -4.22
C ARG A 35 -5.15 0.96 -4.39
N GLU A 36 -5.58 2.01 -5.08
CA GLU A 36 -7.00 2.28 -5.36
C GLU A 36 -7.65 1.15 -6.18
N VAL A 37 -6.98 0.67 -7.23
CA VAL A 37 -7.47 -0.43 -8.06
C VAL A 37 -7.61 -1.72 -7.24
N MET A 38 -6.62 -2.04 -6.41
CA MET A 38 -6.68 -3.21 -5.52
C MET A 38 -7.82 -3.07 -4.49
N ALA A 39 -7.98 -1.90 -3.87
CA ALA A 39 -9.03 -1.62 -2.90
C ALA A 39 -10.43 -1.75 -3.51
N GLY A 40 -10.61 -1.37 -4.77
CA GLY A 40 -11.84 -1.61 -5.53
C GLY A 40 -12.23 -3.08 -5.61
N GLY A 41 -11.25 -3.99 -5.66
CA GLY A 41 -11.47 -5.44 -5.57
C GLY A 41 -12.12 -5.85 -4.24
N CYS A 42 -11.66 -5.28 -3.14
CA CYS A 42 -12.18 -5.54 -1.79
C CYS A 42 -13.62 -5.03 -1.63
N ALA A 43 -13.92 -3.86 -2.22
CA ALA A 43 -15.22 -3.21 -2.13
C ALA A 43 -16.38 -4.06 -2.69
N ASN A 44 -16.11 -4.97 -3.64
CA ASN A 44 -17.10 -5.90 -4.17
C ASN A 44 -17.79 -6.74 -3.09
N CYS A 45 -17.04 -7.13 -2.05
CA CYS A 45 -17.58 -7.89 -0.93
C CYS A 45 -17.76 -7.00 0.30
N HIS A 46 -16.80 -6.12 0.60
CA HIS A 46 -16.78 -5.30 1.81
C HIS A 46 -17.53 -3.97 1.67
N GLY A 47 -18.21 -3.71 0.54
CA GLY A 47 -18.96 -2.48 0.29
C GLY A 47 -18.09 -1.33 -0.19
N THR A 48 -18.72 -0.27 -0.70
CA THR A 48 -18.03 0.98 -1.05
C THR A 48 -17.21 1.45 0.15
N ASP A 49 -15.96 1.81 -0.11
CA ASP A 49 -14.94 2.19 0.87
C ASP A 49 -14.74 1.17 2.02
N GLY A 50 -15.18 -0.08 1.83
CA GLY A 50 -15.11 -1.11 2.86
C GLY A 50 -16.17 -0.95 3.97
N ALA A 51 -17.25 -0.20 3.75
CA ALA A 51 -18.23 0.15 4.78
C ALA A 51 -19.41 -0.84 4.95
N ARG A 52 -19.42 -2.00 4.27
CA ARG A 52 -20.52 -2.98 4.38
C ARG A 52 -20.61 -3.52 5.81
N THR A 53 -21.83 -3.56 6.33
CA THR A 53 -22.18 -4.23 7.59
C THR A 53 -22.91 -5.56 7.33
N GLY A 54 -22.83 -6.50 8.29
CA GLY A 54 -23.48 -7.81 8.21
C GLY A 54 -22.49 -8.97 8.20
N ASN A 55 -22.76 -9.99 7.37
CA ASN A 55 -21.96 -11.23 7.33
C ASN A 55 -20.54 -11.04 6.82
N VAL A 56 -20.32 -10.04 5.97
CA VAL A 56 -18.98 -9.59 5.58
C VAL A 56 -18.66 -8.38 6.46
N PRO A 57 -17.60 -8.43 7.28
CA PRO A 57 -17.31 -7.35 8.20
C PRO A 57 -16.80 -6.11 7.45
N PRO A 58 -17.06 -4.89 7.98
CA PRO A 58 -16.51 -3.68 7.40
C PRO A 58 -14.99 -3.65 7.58
N LEU A 59 -14.30 -2.96 6.68
CA LEU A 59 -12.87 -2.65 6.73
C LEU A 59 -12.61 -1.18 7.09
N ALA A 60 -13.50 -0.29 6.65
CA ALA A 60 -13.39 1.16 6.84
C ALA A 60 -13.07 1.52 8.30
N GLY A 61 -12.15 2.47 8.50
CA GLY A 61 -11.79 3.07 9.79
C GLY A 61 -11.32 2.10 10.86
N ARG A 62 -10.93 0.87 10.50
CA ARG A 62 -10.27 -0.06 11.43
C ARG A 62 -8.80 0.31 11.57
N ASP A 63 -8.25 0.01 12.73
CA ASP A 63 -6.82 0.17 12.97
C ASP A 63 -5.96 -0.54 11.90
N ALA A 64 -4.92 0.14 11.42
CA ALA A 64 -4.09 -0.34 10.32
C ALA A 64 -3.34 -1.62 10.70
N ASP A 65 -2.73 -1.66 11.89
CA ASP A 65 -1.99 -2.83 12.38
C ASP A 65 -2.91 -4.04 12.51
N TYR A 66 -4.13 -3.82 13.03
CA TYR A 66 -5.15 -4.86 13.10
C TYR A 66 -5.53 -5.41 11.73
N LEU A 67 -5.74 -4.54 10.73
CA LEU A 67 -6.08 -4.97 9.37
C LEU A 67 -4.92 -5.74 8.74
N GLU A 68 -3.70 -5.25 8.86
CA GLU A 68 -2.50 -5.89 8.33
C GLU A 68 -2.30 -7.28 8.94
N GLU A 69 -2.30 -7.38 10.27
CA GLU A 69 -2.14 -8.65 10.99
C GLU A 69 -3.18 -9.66 10.50
N ARG A 70 -4.43 -9.21 10.36
CA ARG A 70 -5.53 -10.07 9.93
C ARG A 70 -5.35 -10.54 8.49
N LEU A 71 -4.98 -9.66 7.58
CA LEU A 71 -4.74 -9.96 6.17
C LEU A 71 -3.57 -10.95 5.99
N LEU A 72 -2.47 -10.72 6.70
CA LEU A 72 -1.33 -11.63 6.70
C LEU A 72 -1.68 -12.99 7.29
N ALA A 73 -2.46 -13.02 8.38
CA ALA A 73 -2.95 -14.27 8.95
C ALA A 73 -3.83 -15.05 7.95
N PHE A 74 -4.69 -14.37 7.18
CA PHE A 74 -5.46 -15.02 6.12
C PHE A 74 -4.54 -15.61 5.05
N LYS A 75 -3.53 -14.85 4.60
CA LYS A 75 -2.56 -15.30 3.60
C LYS A 75 -1.81 -16.56 4.05
N ARG A 76 -1.47 -16.66 5.35
CA ARG A 76 -0.77 -17.78 5.97
C ARG A 76 -1.68 -18.95 6.38
N ASP A 77 -2.99 -18.89 6.08
CA ASP A 77 -4.00 -19.86 6.55
C ASP A 77 -4.10 -20.00 8.08
N GLU A 78 -3.67 -18.99 8.84
CA GLU A 78 -3.72 -19.00 10.32
C GLU A 78 -5.13 -18.72 10.85
N VAL A 79 -6.01 -18.23 9.98
CA VAL A 79 -7.40 -17.95 10.32
C VAL A 79 -8.27 -19.17 10.01
N ALA A 80 -8.72 -19.84 11.07
CA ALA A 80 -9.74 -20.87 10.98
C ALA A 80 -11.11 -20.27 10.62
N ASP A 81 -12.00 -21.11 10.10
CA ASP A 81 -13.42 -20.79 9.85
C ASP A 81 -13.68 -19.57 8.95
N THR A 82 -12.81 -19.34 7.95
CA THR A 82 -13.05 -18.35 6.90
C THR A 82 -13.66 -18.97 5.65
N THR A 83 -14.56 -18.24 4.99
CA THR A 83 -15.22 -18.72 3.76
C THR A 83 -14.30 -18.61 2.55
N ILE A 84 -13.65 -17.46 2.37
CA ILE A 84 -12.89 -17.17 1.14
C ILE A 84 -11.63 -16.34 1.36
N MET A 85 -11.50 -15.62 2.48
CA MET A 85 -10.43 -14.63 2.64
C MET A 85 -9.02 -15.23 2.63
N ASN A 86 -8.82 -16.48 3.09
CA ASN A 86 -7.52 -17.16 2.93
C ASN A 86 -7.10 -17.26 1.45
N ARG A 87 -8.05 -17.52 0.55
CA ARG A 87 -7.78 -17.59 -0.89
C ARG A 87 -7.54 -16.20 -1.48
N ILE A 88 -8.31 -15.20 -1.06
CA ILE A 88 -8.18 -13.83 -1.56
C ILE A 88 -6.82 -13.24 -1.16
N ALA A 89 -6.45 -13.33 0.12
CA ALA A 89 -5.21 -12.75 0.65
C ALA A 89 -3.94 -13.32 0.00
N LYS A 90 -3.98 -14.58 -0.44
CA LYS A 90 -2.86 -15.21 -1.19
C LYS A 90 -2.60 -14.61 -2.56
N GLY A 91 -3.54 -13.85 -3.11
CA GLY A 91 -3.38 -13.14 -4.38
C GLY A 91 -2.51 -11.89 -4.28
N PHE A 92 -2.17 -11.44 -3.07
CA PHE A 92 -1.44 -10.20 -2.82
C PHE A 92 -0.07 -10.50 -2.17
N SER A 93 0.91 -9.65 -2.45
CA SER A 93 2.16 -9.57 -1.70
C SER A 93 1.94 -9.02 -0.29
N ASP A 94 2.92 -9.18 0.60
CA ASP A 94 2.81 -8.67 1.97
C ASP A 94 2.74 -7.13 1.97
N ASP A 95 3.54 -6.48 1.10
CA ASP A 95 3.54 -5.03 0.92
C ASP A 95 2.19 -4.51 0.41
N GLU A 96 1.54 -5.23 -0.53
CA GLU A 96 0.19 -4.87 -1.01
C GLU A 96 -0.87 -5.03 0.08
N LEU A 97 -0.77 -6.07 0.92
CA LEU A 97 -1.69 -6.24 2.05
C LEU A 97 -1.52 -5.14 3.10
N THR A 98 -0.29 -4.73 3.37
CA THR A 98 0.03 -3.60 4.24
C THR A 98 -0.56 -2.30 3.69
N SER A 99 -0.34 -2.04 2.40
CA SER A 99 -0.88 -0.88 1.69
C SER A 99 -2.42 -0.82 1.70
N LEU A 100 -3.08 -1.98 1.58
CA LEU A 100 -4.53 -2.09 1.69
C LEU A 100 -5.03 -1.87 3.13
N ALA A 101 -4.29 -2.34 4.13
CA ALA A 101 -4.61 -2.07 5.53
C ALA A 101 -4.57 -0.56 5.83
N GLU A 102 -3.51 0.13 5.40
CA GLU A 102 -3.38 1.59 5.49
C GLU A 102 -4.51 2.30 4.74
N HIS A 103 -4.88 1.82 3.54
CA HIS A 103 -5.98 2.40 2.77
C HIS A 103 -7.28 2.44 3.58
N PHE A 104 -7.74 1.28 4.06
CA PHE A 104 -9.03 1.17 4.73
C PHE A 104 -9.02 1.79 6.13
N ALA A 105 -7.88 1.86 6.80
CA ALA A 105 -7.74 2.56 8.07
C ALA A 105 -7.98 4.08 7.94
N ASN A 106 -7.62 4.67 6.79
CA ASN A 106 -7.79 6.08 6.51
C ASN A 106 -9.14 6.44 5.85
N VAL A 107 -10.02 5.46 5.63
CA VAL A 107 -11.40 5.75 5.21
C VAL A 107 -12.15 6.38 6.37
N GLU A 108 -12.58 7.62 6.20
CA GLU A 108 -13.43 8.32 7.16
C GLU A 108 -14.80 7.63 7.28
N GLN A 109 -15.27 7.40 8.50
CA GLN A 109 -16.59 6.81 8.75
C GLN A 109 -17.61 7.92 8.94
N GLU A 110 -18.53 8.07 7.98
CA GLU A 110 -19.68 8.99 8.04
C GLU A 110 -20.89 8.40 8.80
#